data_AF-A0A9E5S7N2-F1
#
_entry.id   AF-A0A9E5S7N2-F1
#
_cell.length_a   1.000
_cell.length_b   1.000
_cell.length_c   1.000
_cell.angle_alpha   90.00
_cell.angle_beta   90.00
_cell.angle_gamma   90.00
#
_symmetry.space_group_name_H-M   'P 1'
#
loop_
_entity.id
_entity.type
_entity.pdbx_description
1 polymer ?
#
loop_
_entity_poly.entity_id
_entity_poly.type
_entity_poly.pdbx_seq_one_letter_code
_entity_poly.pdbx_strand_id
1 'polypeptide(L)'
;MTVVLTVIIINAPALAAVFPGSDGIPKPPSNQATFIHWLKATGWPITSRYRGYPACYETWRDYRLLVYGRPSEVRDNRYDKKSRQYAYLGYSYDELVVTNSFFPDDSRGGVTRSNPWQWKELDMGQSARISWARLSDRQKAFIRGSALTYRGNSYGGMTFKGLGLTDRNTVVLAQPSWHQGFALYTNHYRPGTSHDLRYATFNGSGAGDVAVTADIELLTPPSADGCYVIDAQADEVVIPYRMSGRIQSYTGLASNRDVRFCGAGHADAWVVGRGDGPWSVETFLRVNRNQLDEDKTAAIVLESQAWVVSH
;
A
#
# COMPACT_ATOMS: atom_id res chain seq x y z
N MET A 1 -12.68 29.94 45.04
CA MET A 1 -13.33 28.64 44.83
C MET A 1 -12.52 27.90 43.78
N THR A 2 -11.97 26.75 44.15
CA THR A 2 -11.00 25.98 43.34
C THR A 2 -11.77 25.08 42.37
N VAL A 3 -11.40 25.11 41.10
CA VAL A 3 -11.99 24.35 39.98
C VAL A 3 -11.07 23.16 39.67
N VAL A 4 -11.62 22.01 39.30
CA VAL A 4 -10.85 20.77 39.08
C VAL A 4 -11.03 20.26 37.64
N LEU A 5 -9.93 20.07 36.92
CA LEU A 5 -9.94 19.58 35.54
C LEU A 5 -9.13 18.30 35.37
N THR A 6 -9.74 17.25 34.82
CA THR A 6 -9.07 15.98 34.51
C THR A 6 -8.79 15.89 33.01
N VAL A 7 -7.53 15.69 32.63
CA VAL A 7 -7.13 15.47 31.23
C VAL A 7 -6.91 13.98 31.02
N ILE A 8 -7.62 13.39 30.06
CA ILE A 8 -7.48 11.99 29.66
C ILE A 8 -6.65 11.93 28.37
N ILE A 9 -5.55 11.19 28.41
CA ILE A 9 -4.65 10.98 27.28
C ILE A 9 -4.99 9.66 26.58
N ILE A 10 -5.19 9.72 25.26
CA ILE A 10 -5.37 8.52 24.43
C ILE A 10 -4.31 8.52 23.32
N ASN A 11 -3.47 7.49 23.31
CA ASN A 11 -2.54 7.20 22.22
C ASN A 11 -3.21 6.23 21.24
N ALA A 12 -3.52 6.67 20.02
CA ALA A 12 -4.15 5.81 19.01
C ALA A 12 -3.12 5.28 17.99
N PRO A 13 -3.09 3.97 17.69
CA PRO A 13 -2.39 3.47 16.52
C PRO A 13 -3.15 3.88 15.25
N ALA A 14 -2.51 4.60 14.34
CA ALA A 14 -3.16 5.05 13.11
C ALA A 14 -2.71 4.22 11.89
N LEU A 15 -3.67 3.51 11.31
CA LEU A 15 -3.63 3.05 9.91
C LEU A 15 -4.24 4.16 9.05
N ALA A 16 -3.42 4.85 8.25
CA ALA A 16 -3.78 5.82 7.21
C ALA A 16 -5.17 6.47 7.37
N ALA A 17 -5.36 7.31 8.38
CA ALA A 17 -6.66 7.91 8.67
C ALA A 17 -6.78 9.31 8.05
N VAL A 18 -7.86 9.51 7.29
CA VAL A 18 -8.37 10.83 6.90
C VAL A 18 -8.70 11.60 8.17
N PHE A 19 -8.03 12.71 8.45
CA PHE A 19 -8.47 13.64 9.50
C PHE A 19 -9.76 14.34 9.04
N PRO A 20 -10.78 14.48 9.90
CA PRO A 20 -11.87 15.40 9.63
C PRO A 20 -11.30 16.82 9.66
N GLY A 21 -11.04 17.40 8.48
CA GLY A 21 -10.66 18.82 8.33
C GLY A 21 -9.25 19.13 7.82
N SER A 22 -8.36 18.16 7.55
CA SER A 22 -7.03 18.49 7.01
C SER A 22 -6.91 18.28 5.49
N ASP A 23 -6.88 19.40 4.76
CA ASP A 23 -6.26 19.49 3.44
C ASP A 23 -4.74 19.24 3.61
N GLY A 24 -4.31 17.97 3.57
CA GLY A 24 -2.89 17.67 3.80
C GLY A 24 -2.49 16.20 3.76
N ILE A 25 -3.40 15.27 4.06
CA ILE A 25 -3.14 13.83 3.85
C ILE A 25 -3.48 13.45 2.40
N PRO A 26 -2.51 12.94 1.61
CA PRO A 26 -2.78 12.43 0.28
C PRO A 26 -3.79 11.27 0.33
N LYS A 27 -4.87 11.44 -0.42
CA LYS A 27 -5.87 10.39 -0.65
C LYS A 27 -5.30 9.34 -1.62
N PRO A 28 -5.67 8.06 -1.50
CA PRO A 28 -5.30 7.07 -2.49
C PRO A 28 -5.82 7.47 -3.87
N PRO A 29 -5.16 7.05 -4.96
CA PRO A 29 -5.61 7.32 -6.32
C PRO A 29 -7.07 6.89 -6.54
N SER A 30 -7.90 7.83 -7.00
CA SER A 30 -9.34 7.61 -7.26
C SER A 30 -9.70 7.67 -8.73
N ASN A 31 -8.75 8.09 -9.58
CA ASN A 31 -8.91 8.21 -11.02
C ASN A 31 -7.54 8.24 -11.71
N GLN A 32 -7.55 8.21 -13.05
CA GLN A 32 -6.34 8.22 -13.86
C GLN A 32 -5.39 9.39 -13.55
N ALA A 33 -5.92 10.61 -13.36
CA ALA A 33 -5.07 11.78 -13.10
C ALA A 33 -4.36 11.66 -11.74
N THR A 34 -5.12 11.37 -10.67
CA THR A 34 -4.57 11.17 -9.32
C THR A 34 -3.60 9.98 -9.27
N PHE A 35 -3.83 8.93 -10.07
CA PHE A 35 -2.92 7.80 -10.21
C PHE A 35 -1.59 8.16 -10.86
N ILE A 36 -1.60 8.92 -11.96
CA ILE A 36 -0.35 9.41 -12.57
C ILE A 36 0.40 10.35 -11.63
N HIS A 37 -0.30 11.22 -10.91
CA HIS A 37 0.31 12.07 -9.89
C HIS A 37 0.97 11.25 -8.78
N TRP A 38 0.29 10.20 -8.32
CA TRP A 38 0.81 9.25 -7.36
C TRP A 38 2.06 8.55 -7.91
N LEU A 39 2.02 7.96 -9.10
CA LEU A 39 3.19 7.32 -9.72
C LEU A 39 4.41 8.26 -9.90
N LYS A 40 4.17 9.51 -10.32
CA LYS A 40 5.24 10.53 -10.40
C LYS A 40 5.85 10.78 -9.03
N ALA A 41 5.00 10.91 -8.02
CA ALA A 41 5.45 11.12 -6.67
C ALA A 41 6.33 9.97 -6.20
N THR A 42 5.88 8.75 -6.43
CA THR A 42 6.52 7.50 -5.99
C THR A 42 7.77 7.11 -6.77
N GLY A 43 8.16 7.90 -7.77
CA GLY A 43 9.25 7.54 -8.67
C GLY A 43 8.96 6.31 -9.55
N TRP A 44 7.69 5.90 -9.67
CA TRP A 44 7.29 4.85 -10.60
C TRP A 44 7.17 5.43 -12.01
N PRO A 45 7.58 4.70 -13.06
CA PRO A 45 7.38 5.17 -14.42
C PRO A 45 5.89 5.36 -14.71
N ILE A 46 5.57 6.49 -15.33
CA ILE A 46 4.18 6.80 -15.71
C ILE A 46 3.81 6.29 -17.10
N THR A 47 4.82 5.86 -17.86
CA THR A 47 4.68 5.29 -19.20
C THR A 47 5.58 4.08 -19.36
N SER A 48 5.23 3.17 -20.28
CA SER A 48 6.10 2.09 -20.71
C SER A 48 7.37 2.62 -21.39
N ARG A 49 8.38 1.76 -21.50
CA ARG A 49 9.74 2.16 -21.90
C ARG A 49 9.89 2.57 -23.36
N TYR A 50 9.24 1.89 -24.31
CA TYR A 50 9.61 1.97 -25.73
C TYR A 50 8.61 2.80 -26.56
N ARG A 51 7.32 2.56 -26.39
CA ARG A 51 6.19 3.21 -27.08
C ARG A 51 5.43 4.19 -26.20
N GLY A 52 5.74 4.25 -24.91
CA GLY A 52 5.19 5.27 -24.01
C GLY A 52 3.73 5.07 -23.63
N TYR A 53 3.23 3.83 -23.57
CA TYR A 53 1.87 3.57 -23.12
C TYR A 53 1.68 4.05 -21.68
N PRO A 54 0.63 4.83 -21.35
CA PRO A 54 0.44 5.37 -20.01
C PRO A 54 0.07 4.27 -19.00
N ALA A 55 0.52 4.38 -17.76
CA ALA A 55 0.09 3.49 -16.69
C ALA A 55 -1.44 3.54 -16.51
N CYS A 56 -2.11 2.39 -16.36
CA CYS A 56 -3.56 2.28 -16.37
C CYS A 56 -4.15 2.19 -14.96
N TYR A 57 -4.92 3.22 -14.56
CA TYR A 57 -5.58 3.24 -13.24
C TYR A 57 -6.60 2.13 -13.08
N GLU A 58 -7.37 1.81 -14.12
CA GLU A 58 -8.40 0.77 -14.05
C GLU A 58 -7.77 -0.60 -13.76
N THR A 59 -6.66 -0.91 -14.42
CA THR A 59 -5.94 -2.16 -14.17
C THR A 59 -5.32 -2.20 -12.77
N TRP A 60 -4.79 -1.08 -12.27
CA TRP A 60 -4.30 -1.01 -10.89
C TRP A 60 -5.44 -1.16 -9.87
N ARG A 61 -6.59 -0.51 -10.09
CA ARG A 61 -7.75 -0.60 -9.19
C ARG A 61 -8.28 -2.02 -9.11
N ASP A 62 -8.46 -2.67 -10.27
CA ASP A 62 -9.16 -3.95 -10.39
C ASP A 62 -8.24 -5.15 -10.09
N TYR A 63 -6.95 -5.06 -10.40
CA TYR A 63 -6.00 -6.18 -10.27
C TYR A 63 -4.84 -5.90 -9.32
N ARG A 64 -4.68 -4.66 -8.84
CA ARG A 64 -3.52 -4.23 -8.04
C ARG A 64 -2.19 -4.45 -8.76
N LEU A 65 -2.17 -4.36 -10.09
CA LEU A 65 -0.97 -4.50 -10.92
C LEU A 65 -0.62 -3.19 -11.62
N LEU A 66 0.67 -2.85 -11.66
CA LEU A 66 1.16 -1.76 -12.48
C LEU A 66 1.32 -2.23 -13.93
N VAL A 67 0.33 -1.87 -14.76
CA VAL A 67 0.25 -2.20 -16.19
C VAL A 67 0.13 -0.92 -17.00
N TYR A 68 0.75 -0.92 -18.18
CA TYR A 68 0.81 0.21 -19.10
C TYR A 68 -0.09 -0.07 -20.32
N GLY A 69 -0.78 0.96 -20.77
CA GLY A 69 -1.80 0.85 -21.81
C GLY A 69 -3.06 0.15 -21.32
N ARG A 70 -4.02 0.03 -22.23
CA ARG A 70 -5.35 -0.52 -22.01
C ARG A 70 -5.49 -1.85 -22.74
N PRO A 71 -6.41 -2.72 -22.30
CA PRO A 71 -6.73 -3.95 -23.03
C PRO A 71 -7.06 -3.72 -24.51
N SER A 72 -7.73 -2.61 -24.84
CA SER A 72 -8.11 -2.24 -26.20
C SER A 72 -6.92 -1.89 -27.11
N GLU A 73 -5.75 -1.58 -26.53
CA GLU A 73 -4.53 -1.24 -27.27
C GLU A 73 -3.70 -2.49 -27.60
N VAL A 74 -4.03 -3.63 -26.98
CA VAL A 74 -3.41 -4.91 -27.31
C VAL A 74 -4.05 -5.45 -28.59
N ARG A 75 -3.22 -5.61 -29.63
CA ARG A 75 -3.64 -6.14 -30.92
C ARG A 75 -4.25 -7.55 -30.76
N ASP A 76 -5.37 -7.77 -31.46
CA ASP A 76 -6.09 -9.06 -31.51
C ASP A 76 -6.45 -9.60 -30.10
N ASN A 77 -6.66 -8.71 -29.13
CA ASN A 77 -7.00 -9.07 -27.76
C ASN A 77 -8.42 -9.65 -27.68
N ARG A 78 -8.52 -10.84 -27.12
CA ARG A 78 -9.79 -11.54 -26.97
C ARG A 78 -10.56 -11.00 -25.78
N TYR A 79 -11.88 -10.94 -25.93
CA TYR A 79 -12.80 -10.55 -24.88
C TYR A 79 -13.82 -11.65 -24.63
N ASP A 80 -13.91 -12.11 -23.39
CA ASP A 80 -14.91 -13.09 -22.98
C ASP A 80 -16.14 -12.35 -22.46
N LYS A 81 -17.26 -12.49 -23.19
CA LYS A 81 -18.52 -11.80 -22.86
C LYS A 81 -19.13 -12.29 -21.54
N LYS A 82 -18.84 -13.53 -21.11
CA LYS A 82 -19.42 -14.11 -19.90
C LYS A 82 -18.74 -13.57 -18.63
N SER A 83 -17.42 -13.66 -18.57
CA SER A 83 -16.63 -13.13 -17.45
C SER A 83 -16.40 -11.62 -17.54
N ARG A 84 -16.71 -11.01 -18.69
CA ARG A 84 -16.44 -9.60 -19.02
C ARG A 84 -14.96 -9.23 -18.91
N GLN A 85 -14.09 -10.20 -19.17
CA GLN A 85 -12.63 -10.07 -19.07
C GLN A 85 -11.97 -10.01 -20.44
N TYR A 86 -10.91 -9.21 -20.57
CA TYR A 86 -9.97 -9.32 -21.68
C TYR A 86 -8.89 -10.35 -21.37
N ALA A 87 -8.36 -11.01 -22.41
CA ALA A 87 -7.26 -11.97 -22.27
C ALA A 87 -5.97 -11.30 -21.81
N TYR A 88 -5.77 -10.06 -22.24
CA TYR A 88 -4.62 -9.24 -21.88
C TYR A 88 -5.08 -7.92 -21.25
N LEU A 89 -4.37 -7.50 -20.20
CA LEU A 89 -4.64 -6.28 -19.43
C LEU A 89 -3.94 -5.04 -20.00
N GLY A 90 -2.97 -5.24 -20.90
CA GLY A 90 -2.09 -4.20 -21.42
C GLY A 90 -0.66 -4.73 -21.53
N TYR A 91 0.29 -3.90 -21.12
CA TYR A 91 1.72 -4.09 -21.31
C TYR A 91 2.50 -3.93 -20.00
N SER A 92 3.60 -4.68 -19.85
CA SER A 92 4.59 -4.44 -18.81
C SER A 92 5.37 -3.17 -19.12
N TYR A 93 6.26 -2.74 -18.21
CA TYR A 93 7.15 -1.62 -18.50
C TYR A 93 8.03 -1.87 -19.75
N ASP A 94 8.33 -3.13 -20.06
CA ASP A 94 9.05 -3.56 -21.26
C ASP A 94 8.19 -3.88 -22.47
N GLU A 95 6.89 -3.64 -22.37
CA GLU A 95 5.94 -3.90 -23.45
C GLU A 95 5.77 -5.37 -23.81
N LEU A 96 6.05 -6.24 -22.84
CA LEU A 96 5.53 -7.61 -22.86
C LEU A 96 4.05 -7.56 -22.51
N VAL A 97 3.24 -8.33 -23.22
CA VAL A 97 1.81 -8.36 -23.00
C VAL A 97 1.53 -8.94 -21.61
N VAL A 98 0.75 -8.22 -20.80
CA VAL A 98 0.33 -8.69 -19.48
C VAL A 98 -0.97 -9.45 -19.64
N THR A 99 -0.93 -10.76 -19.45
CA THR A 99 -2.13 -11.60 -19.47
C THR A 99 -2.99 -11.38 -18.24
N ASN A 100 -4.29 -11.50 -18.40
CA ASN A 100 -5.25 -11.47 -17.32
C ASN A 100 -5.40 -12.86 -16.70
N SER A 101 -5.06 -13.01 -15.42
CA SER A 101 -5.18 -14.30 -14.74
C SER A 101 -6.62 -14.76 -14.58
N PHE A 102 -7.61 -13.88 -14.64
CA PHE A 102 -9.03 -14.25 -14.57
C PHE A 102 -9.63 -14.64 -15.93
N PHE A 103 -8.86 -14.53 -17.02
CA PHE A 103 -9.35 -14.92 -18.34
C PHE A 103 -9.35 -16.45 -18.50
N PRO A 104 -10.35 -17.04 -19.19
CA PRO A 104 -10.33 -18.45 -19.55
C PRO A 104 -9.06 -18.82 -20.33
N ASP A 105 -8.58 -20.05 -20.13
CA ASP A 105 -7.36 -20.60 -20.71
C ASP A 105 -7.71 -21.01 -22.13
N ASP A 106 -6.69 -21.11 -22.97
CA ASP A 106 -6.79 -21.42 -24.39
C ASP A 106 -7.18 -22.88 -24.68
N SER A 107 -7.69 -23.60 -23.68
CA SER A 107 -8.19 -24.94 -23.88
C SER A 107 -9.43 -24.90 -24.78
N ARG A 108 -9.46 -25.73 -25.82
CA ARG A 108 -10.66 -25.91 -26.64
C ARG A 108 -11.80 -26.34 -25.71
N GLY A 109 -12.80 -25.48 -25.54
CA GLY A 109 -13.96 -25.70 -24.66
C GLY A 109 -13.85 -25.12 -23.25
N GLY A 110 -12.79 -24.38 -22.91
CA GLY A 110 -12.70 -23.62 -21.64
C GLY A 110 -12.50 -24.46 -20.37
N VAL A 111 -12.30 -25.77 -20.49
CA VAL A 111 -12.02 -26.65 -19.34
C VAL A 111 -10.51 -26.82 -19.23
N THR A 112 -9.90 -26.26 -18.17
CA THR A 112 -8.48 -26.47 -17.88
C THR A 112 -8.32 -27.84 -17.23
N ARG A 113 -7.74 -28.80 -17.96
CA ARG A 113 -7.58 -30.20 -17.52
C ARG A 113 -6.28 -30.47 -16.76
N SER A 114 -5.52 -29.43 -16.43
CA SER A 114 -4.25 -29.54 -15.71
C SER A 114 -4.09 -28.44 -14.68
N ASN A 115 -3.46 -28.75 -13.55
CA ASN A 115 -3.13 -27.78 -12.51
C ASN A 115 -1.64 -27.38 -12.60
N PRO A 116 -1.25 -26.24 -11.99
CA PRO A 116 0.14 -25.78 -12.00
C PRO A 116 1.19 -26.77 -11.49
N TRP A 117 0.81 -27.68 -10.59
CA TRP A 117 1.72 -28.71 -10.07
C TRP A 117 2.09 -29.78 -11.10
N GLN A 118 1.37 -29.86 -12.21
CA GLN A 118 1.61 -30.82 -13.28
C GLN A 118 2.46 -30.24 -14.42
N TRP A 119 2.83 -28.97 -14.34
CA TRP A 119 3.53 -28.28 -15.43
C TRP A 119 5.05 -28.35 -15.26
N LYS A 120 5.74 -28.36 -16.38
CA LYS A 120 7.19 -28.21 -16.45
C LYS A 120 7.48 -26.95 -17.26
N GLU A 121 7.79 -25.87 -16.56
CA GLU A 121 8.01 -24.57 -17.19
C GLU A 121 9.30 -24.56 -18.03
N LEU A 122 9.21 -23.89 -19.18
CA LEU A 122 10.26 -23.76 -20.19
C LEU A 122 11.17 -22.56 -19.87
N ASP A 123 12.45 -22.63 -20.28
CA ASP A 123 13.36 -21.49 -20.18
C ASP A 123 12.82 -20.34 -21.06
N MET A 124 12.69 -19.17 -20.46
CA MET A 124 12.15 -17.94 -21.05
C MET A 124 13.26 -17.00 -21.55
N GLY A 125 14.51 -17.42 -21.43
CA GLY A 125 15.69 -16.83 -22.04
C GLY A 125 15.94 -15.38 -21.60
N GLN A 126 16.20 -14.53 -22.58
CA GLN A 126 16.60 -13.14 -22.35
C GLN A 126 15.51 -12.31 -21.66
N SER A 127 14.24 -12.58 -21.96
CA SER A 127 13.10 -11.86 -21.36
C SER A 127 13.04 -12.07 -19.84
N ALA A 128 13.27 -13.31 -19.38
CA ALA A 128 13.33 -13.60 -17.95
C ALA A 128 14.51 -12.89 -17.31
N ARG A 129 15.72 -13.04 -17.87
CA ARG A 129 16.93 -12.37 -17.36
C ARG A 129 16.75 -10.85 -17.21
N ILE A 130 16.22 -10.17 -18.22
CA ILE A 130 16.02 -8.71 -18.20
C ILE A 130 15.00 -8.32 -17.12
N SER A 131 13.89 -9.06 -17.02
CA SER A 131 12.84 -8.75 -16.04
C SER A 131 13.33 -8.87 -14.59
N TRP A 132 14.11 -9.91 -14.28
CA TRP A 132 14.69 -10.12 -12.94
C TRP A 132 15.82 -9.16 -12.60
N ALA A 133 16.64 -8.76 -13.58
CA ALA A 133 17.76 -7.84 -13.37
C ALA A 133 17.32 -6.44 -12.88
N ARG A 134 16.04 -6.08 -13.05
CA ARG A 134 15.47 -4.79 -12.62
C ARG A 134 14.97 -4.78 -11.20
N LEU A 135 14.83 -5.94 -10.60
CA LEU A 135 14.36 -6.06 -9.23
C LEU A 135 15.54 -5.85 -8.28
N SER A 136 15.28 -5.13 -7.19
CA SER A 136 16.14 -5.17 -6.01
C SER A 136 16.17 -6.58 -5.42
N ASP A 137 17.24 -6.92 -4.69
CA ASP A 137 17.34 -8.25 -4.08
C ASP A 137 16.23 -8.51 -3.06
N ARG A 138 15.72 -7.45 -2.39
CA ARG A 138 14.55 -7.51 -1.51
C ARG A 138 13.29 -7.92 -2.28
N GLN A 139 13.04 -7.33 -3.45
CA GLN A 139 11.91 -7.72 -4.31
C GLN A 139 12.05 -9.14 -4.83
N LYS A 140 13.27 -9.57 -5.22
CA LYS A 140 13.51 -10.95 -5.65
C LYS A 140 13.22 -11.96 -4.53
N ALA A 141 13.74 -11.69 -3.33
CA ALA A 141 13.51 -12.52 -2.16
C ALA A 141 12.01 -12.57 -1.80
N PHE A 142 11.32 -11.44 -1.87
CA PHE A 142 9.89 -11.35 -1.64
C PHE A 142 9.09 -12.22 -2.61
N ILE A 143 9.32 -12.12 -3.92
CA ILE A 143 8.64 -12.95 -4.93
C ILE A 143 8.86 -14.43 -4.63
N ARG A 144 10.10 -14.83 -4.31
CA ARG A 144 10.44 -16.23 -4.04
C ARG A 144 9.77 -16.79 -2.77
N GLY A 145 9.53 -15.94 -1.77
CA GLY A 145 8.87 -16.29 -0.51
C GLY A 145 7.34 -16.13 -0.54
N SER A 146 6.78 -15.52 -1.58
CA SER A 146 5.35 -15.21 -1.65
C SER A 146 4.52 -16.41 -2.06
N ALA A 147 3.31 -16.49 -1.49
CA ALA A 147 2.27 -17.35 -2.02
C ALA A 147 1.79 -16.82 -3.38
N LEU A 148 1.57 -17.75 -4.30
CA LEU A 148 1.14 -17.47 -5.67
C LEU A 148 -0.29 -17.93 -5.88
N THR A 149 -0.98 -17.21 -6.76
CA THR A 149 -2.33 -17.54 -7.22
C THR A 149 -2.33 -17.66 -8.72
N TYR A 150 -3.14 -18.59 -9.24
CA TYR A 150 -3.42 -18.73 -10.66
C TYR A 150 -4.93 -18.71 -10.80
N ARG A 151 -5.48 -17.83 -11.65
CA ARG A 151 -6.95 -17.66 -11.79
C ARG A 151 -7.67 -17.42 -10.47
N GLY A 152 -7.10 -16.58 -9.62
CA GLY A 152 -7.64 -16.28 -8.29
C GLY A 152 -7.59 -17.44 -7.29
N ASN A 153 -7.00 -18.58 -7.64
CA ASN A 153 -6.92 -19.76 -6.76
C ASN A 153 -5.47 -20.01 -6.33
N SER A 154 -5.27 -20.36 -5.05
CA SER A 154 -3.94 -20.64 -4.48
C SER A 154 -3.49 -22.09 -4.65
N TYR A 155 -4.36 -22.98 -5.17
CA TYR A 155 -4.11 -24.42 -5.39
C TYR A 155 -3.31 -25.10 -4.27
N GLY A 156 -3.67 -24.85 -3.01
CA GLY A 156 -3.02 -25.48 -1.86
C GLY A 156 -1.74 -24.80 -1.37
N GLY A 157 -1.58 -23.49 -1.60
CA GLY A 157 -0.43 -22.73 -1.11
C GLY A 157 0.77 -22.79 -2.04
N MET A 158 0.52 -22.68 -3.36
CA MET A 158 1.57 -22.58 -4.37
C MET A 158 2.61 -21.53 -3.98
N THR A 159 3.89 -21.91 -4.03
CA THR A 159 5.01 -20.99 -3.84
C THR A 159 5.91 -21.06 -5.06
N PHE A 160 6.75 -20.04 -5.23
CA PHE A 160 7.74 -20.00 -6.31
C PHE A 160 8.58 -21.29 -6.39
N LYS A 161 9.11 -21.75 -5.23
CA LYS A 161 9.88 -22.99 -5.15
C LYS A 161 9.00 -24.24 -5.34
N GLY A 162 7.80 -24.26 -4.77
CA GLY A 162 6.89 -25.41 -4.88
C GLY A 162 6.52 -25.72 -6.33
N LEU A 163 6.36 -24.68 -7.15
CA LEU A 163 6.05 -24.81 -8.58
C LEU A 163 7.29 -25.04 -9.46
N GLY A 164 8.49 -25.17 -8.89
CA GLY A 164 9.73 -25.32 -9.66
C GLY A 164 10.08 -24.08 -10.50
N LEU A 165 9.59 -22.90 -10.12
CA LEU A 165 9.92 -21.65 -10.80
C LEU A 165 11.35 -21.22 -10.48
N THR A 166 11.97 -20.56 -11.46
CA THR A 166 13.33 -20.04 -11.42
C THR A 166 13.38 -18.70 -12.16
N ASP A 167 14.43 -17.94 -11.92
CA ASP A 167 14.69 -16.69 -12.65
C ASP A 167 14.90 -16.90 -14.17
N ARG A 168 15.05 -18.15 -14.64
CA ARG A 168 15.24 -18.49 -16.07
C ARG A 168 13.93 -18.83 -16.77
N ASN A 169 13.01 -19.50 -16.10
CA ASN A 169 11.74 -19.94 -16.68
C ASN A 169 10.54 -19.01 -16.36
N THR A 170 10.81 -17.88 -15.71
CA THR A 170 9.78 -16.96 -15.24
C THR A 170 10.11 -15.53 -15.61
N VAL A 171 9.15 -14.82 -16.22
CA VAL A 171 9.25 -13.40 -16.53
C VAL A 171 8.43 -12.59 -15.52
N VAL A 172 9.01 -11.54 -14.95
CA VAL A 172 8.28 -10.61 -14.07
C VAL A 172 7.57 -9.57 -14.93
N LEU A 173 6.25 -9.69 -15.06
CA LEU A 173 5.40 -8.80 -15.86
C LEU A 173 5.06 -7.50 -15.12
N ALA A 174 4.78 -7.61 -13.82
CA ALA A 174 4.50 -6.48 -12.94
C ALA A 174 5.35 -6.63 -11.68
N GLN A 175 6.07 -5.58 -11.30
CA GLN A 175 6.99 -5.62 -10.16
C GLN A 175 6.25 -5.44 -8.83
N PRO A 176 6.62 -6.17 -7.78
CA PRO A 176 5.98 -6.02 -6.48
C PRO A 176 6.35 -4.70 -5.82
N SER A 177 5.41 -4.16 -5.07
CA SER A 177 5.64 -3.15 -4.04
C SER A 177 4.82 -3.49 -2.81
N TRP A 178 4.95 -2.71 -1.74
CA TRP A 178 4.05 -2.86 -0.60
C TRP A 178 2.57 -2.56 -0.89
N HIS A 179 2.27 -1.72 -1.91
CA HIS A 179 0.90 -1.32 -2.26
C HIS A 179 0.36 -1.96 -3.55
N GLN A 180 1.20 -2.68 -4.29
CA GLN A 180 0.79 -3.35 -5.52
C GLN A 180 1.31 -4.80 -5.54
N GLY A 181 0.48 -5.68 -6.08
CA GLY A 181 0.86 -7.05 -6.36
C GLY A 181 1.90 -7.15 -7.46
N PHE A 182 2.26 -8.39 -7.75
CA PHE A 182 3.14 -8.72 -8.86
C PHE A 182 2.51 -9.77 -9.76
N ALA A 183 3.04 -9.88 -10.97
CA ALA A 183 2.62 -10.87 -11.95
C ALA A 183 3.84 -11.55 -12.54
N LEU A 184 3.79 -12.88 -12.59
CA LEU A 184 4.82 -13.75 -13.14
C LEU A 184 4.26 -14.52 -14.33
N TYR A 185 4.95 -14.47 -15.45
CA TYR A 185 4.58 -15.18 -16.67
C TYR A 185 5.50 -16.36 -16.92
N THR A 186 4.92 -17.49 -17.27
CA THR A 186 5.63 -18.72 -17.60
C THR A 186 5.03 -19.37 -18.86
N ASN A 187 5.79 -20.27 -19.48
CA ASN A 187 5.36 -21.08 -20.59
C ASN A 187 5.61 -22.56 -20.29
N HIS A 188 4.66 -23.42 -20.64
CA HIS A 188 4.79 -24.87 -20.54
C HIS A 188 4.09 -25.55 -21.71
N TYR A 189 4.44 -26.81 -22.00
CA TYR A 189 3.60 -27.62 -22.87
C TYR A 189 2.45 -28.22 -22.06
N ARG A 190 1.25 -28.32 -22.67
CA ARG A 190 0.13 -29.03 -22.07
C ARG A 190 0.60 -30.42 -21.62
N PRO A 191 0.34 -30.85 -20.36
CA PRO A 191 0.78 -32.15 -19.87
C PRO A 191 0.42 -33.29 -20.83
N GLY A 192 1.38 -34.17 -21.10
CA GLY A 192 1.24 -35.26 -22.06
C GLY A 192 1.43 -34.85 -23.53
N THR A 193 1.84 -33.61 -23.82
CA THR A 193 2.19 -33.16 -25.17
C THR A 193 3.54 -32.45 -25.19
N SER A 194 4.16 -32.36 -26.37
CA SER A 194 5.43 -31.65 -26.60
C SER A 194 5.32 -30.48 -27.58
N HIS A 195 4.12 -30.21 -28.12
CA HIS A 195 3.88 -29.23 -29.18
C HIS A 195 2.71 -28.29 -28.90
N ASP A 196 1.90 -28.56 -27.87
CA ASP A 196 0.80 -27.68 -27.48
C ASP A 196 1.29 -26.69 -26.42
N LEU A 197 1.91 -25.60 -26.88
CA LEU A 197 2.47 -24.55 -26.03
C LEU A 197 1.35 -23.76 -25.34
N ARG A 198 1.48 -23.61 -24.02
CA ARG A 198 0.58 -22.89 -23.14
C ARG A 198 1.36 -21.87 -22.33
N TYR A 199 0.64 -20.89 -21.81
CA TYR A 199 1.17 -19.89 -20.89
C TYR A 199 0.39 -19.92 -19.58
N ALA A 200 1.03 -19.47 -18.51
CA ALA A 200 0.38 -19.20 -17.25
C ALA A 200 0.85 -17.86 -16.70
N THR A 201 -0.06 -17.18 -16.01
CA THR A 201 0.29 -16.01 -15.22
C THR A 201 -0.13 -16.18 -13.79
N PHE A 202 0.88 -16.15 -12.93
CA PHE A 202 0.74 -16.22 -11.49
C PHE A 202 0.74 -14.82 -10.91
N ASN A 203 -0.11 -14.59 -9.92
CA ASN A 203 -0.13 -13.34 -9.17
C ASN A 203 0.25 -13.58 -7.71
N GLY A 204 0.96 -12.63 -7.13
CA GLY A 204 1.11 -12.53 -5.69
C GLY A 204 0.75 -11.13 -5.23
N SER A 205 0.28 -11.04 -3.98
CA SER A 205 -0.05 -9.76 -3.37
C SER A 205 1.21 -8.96 -3.04
N GLY A 206 1.09 -7.64 -3.06
CA GLY A 206 2.06 -6.79 -2.40
C GLY A 206 1.95 -7.01 -0.90
N ALA A 207 3.06 -6.84 -0.18
CA ALA A 207 3.03 -6.88 1.27
C ALA A 207 4.09 -5.94 1.84
N GLY A 208 3.69 -5.17 2.83
CA GLY A 208 4.54 -4.28 3.60
C GLY A 208 3.68 -3.29 4.36
N ASP A 209 4.16 -2.90 5.52
CA ASP A 209 3.48 -1.97 6.41
C ASP A 209 4.50 -1.09 7.12
N VAL A 210 4.05 0.08 7.57
CA VAL A 210 4.81 1.01 8.39
C VAL A 210 4.10 1.14 9.73
N ALA A 211 4.75 0.66 10.79
CA ALA A 211 4.25 0.87 12.13
C ALA A 211 4.66 2.27 12.60
N VAL A 212 3.69 3.07 13.03
CA VAL A 212 3.90 4.40 13.62
C VAL A 212 3.44 4.41 15.06
N THR A 213 4.11 5.20 15.90
CA THR A 213 3.59 5.57 17.23
C THR A 213 3.36 7.05 17.33
N ALA A 214 2.37 7.38 18.14
CA ALA A 214 2.03 8.72 18.55
C ALA A 214 2.06 8.78 20.08
N ASP A 215 2.64 9.85 20.59
CA ASP A 215 2.74 10.14 22.02
C ASP A 215 2.26 11.56 22.27
N ILE A 216 1.74 11.81 23.48
CA ILE A 216 1.41 13.15 23.97
C ILE A 216 1.97 13.32 25.38
N GLU A 217 2.58 14.47 25.61
CA GLU A 217 3.22 14.87 26.86
C GLU A 217 2.64 16.21 27.31
N LEU A 218 2.12 16.28 28.54
CA LEU A 218 1.74 17.55 29.15
C LEU A 218 3.03 18.25 29.63
N LEU A 219 3.29 19.46 29.13
CA LEU A 219 4.54 20.18 29.39
C LEU A 219 4.53 20.86 30.76
N THR A 220 3.36 21.09 31.32
CA THR A 220 3.18 21.53 32.71
C THR A 220 2.48 20.42 33.47
N PRO A 221 3.08 19.87 34.53
CA PRO A 221 2.43 18.81 35.31
C PRO A 221 1.18 19.35 35.99
N PRO A 222 0.13 18.52 36.16
CA PRO A 222 -1.02 18.87 36.99
C PRO A 222 -0.60 19.03 38.46
N SER A 223 -1.53 19.53 39.30
CA SER A 223 -1.35 19.50 40.75
C SER A 223 -1.27 18.06 41.28
N ALA A 224 -0.90 17.92 42.56
CA ALA A 224 -0.62 16.62 43.19
C ALA A 224 -1.81 15.63 43.17
N ASP A 225 -3.03 16.13 42.98
CA ASP A 225 -4.28 15.38 42.79
C ASP A 225 -4.55 14.98 41.32
N GLY A 226 -3.62 15.27 40.41
CA GLY A 226 -3.73 14.94 38.99
C GLY A 226 -4.57 15.92 38.17
N CYS A 227 -4.93 17.07 38.74
CA CYS A 227 -5.85 18.02 38.12
C CYS A 227 -5.20 19.35 37.71
N TYR A 228 -5.83 20.09 36.81
CA TYR A 228 -5.51 21.50 36.58
C TYR A 228 -6.56 22.39 37.22
N VAL A 229 -6.13 23.55 37.72
CA VAL A 229 -6.98 24.48 38.45
C VAL A 229 -7.05 25.82 37.72
N ILE A 230 -8.28 26.32 37.52
CA ILE A 230 -8.50 27.72 37.13
C ILE A 230 -8.56 28.57 38.40
N ASP A 231 -7.53 29.36 38.65
CA ASP A 231 -7.44 30.26 39.79
C ASP A 231 -8.67 31.17 39.89
N ALA A 232 -9.12 31.47 41.11
CA ALA A 232 -10.37 32.19 41.34
C ALA A 232 -10.46 33.59 40.68
N GLN A 233 -9.30 34.18 40.34
CA GLN A 233 -9.18 35.47 39.67
C GLN A 233 -8.95 35.34 38.14
N ALA A 234 -8.90 34.12 37.62
CA ALA A 234 -8.70 33.83 36.20
C ALA A 234 -9.98 33.25 35.58
N ASP A 235 -10.20 33.58 34.32
CA ASP A 235 -11.32 33.06 33.52
C ASP A 235 -10.95 31.80 32.73
N GLU A 236 -9.66 31.49 32.59
CA GLU A 236 -9.15 30.35 31.85
C GLU A 236 -7.89 29.74 32.47
N VAL A 237 -7.60 28.49 32.11
CA VAL A 237 -6.29 27.86 32.27
C VAL A 237 -5.75 27.47 30.90
N VAL A 238 -4.44 27.68 30.71
CA VAL A 238 -3.72 27.30 29.49
C VAL A 238 -2.77 26.16 29.84
N ILE A 239 -3.00 25.00 29.24
CA ILE A 239 -2.24 23.78 29.50
C ILE A 239 -1.37 23.50 28.27
N PRO A 240 -0.06 23.79 28.30
CA PRO A 240 0.83 23.48 27.19
C PRO A 240 1.07 21.97 27.11
N TYR A 241 1.07 21.43 25.90
CA TYR A 241 1.37 20.02 25.64
C TYR A 241 2.15 19.86 24.33
N ARG A 242 2.88 18.75 24.24
CA ARG A 242 3.62 18.32 23.07
C ARG A 242 3.05 17.02 22.56
N MET A 243 2.71 16.99 21.29
CA MET A 243 2.45 15.74 20.58
C MET A 243 3.69 15.36 19.79
N SER A 244 4.02 14.08 19.77
CA SER A 244 5.10 13.56 18.95
C SER A 244 4.68 12.27 18.25
N GLY A 245 5.32 12.00 17.12
CA GLY A 245 5.15 10.73 16.41
C GLY A 245 6.44 10.27 15.77
N ARG A 246 6.54 8.97 15.53
CA ARG A 246 7.71 8.35 14.89
C ARG A 246 7.36 7.07 14.17
N ILE A 247 8.20 6.69 13.22
CA ILE A 247 8.18 5.36 12.61
C ILE A 247 8.91 4.39 13.54
N GLN A 248 8.24 3.30 13.90
CA GLN A 248 8.83 2.24 14.72
C GLN A 248 9.49 1.15 13.88
N SER A 249 8.84 0.74 12.78
CA SER A 249 9.37 -0.32 11.94
C SER A 249 8.74 -0.33 10.55
N TYR A 250 9.45 -0.98 9.63
CA TYR A 250 8.99 -1.29 8.28
C TYR A 250 8.91 -2.81 8.13
N THR A 251 7.86 -3.32 7.49
CA THR A 251 7.69 -4.76 7.20
C THR A 251 7.56 -5.03 5.71
N GLY A 252 7.70 -6.30 5.30
CA GLY A 252 7.50 -6.74 3.92
C GLY A 252 8.44 -6.05 2.93
N LEU A 253 7.88 -5.26 2.01
CA LEU A 253 8.60 -4.42 1.04
C LEU A 253 8.66 -2.93 1.42
N ALA A 254 7.97 -2.50 2.47
CA ALA A 254 7.96 -1.11 2.89
C ALA A 254 9.36 -0.64 3.30
N SER A 255 9.73 0.59 2.95
CA SER A 255 11.00 1.20 3.35
C SER A 255 10.86 2.70 3.54
N ASN A 256 11.81 3.32 4.24
CA ASN A 256 11.85 4.77 4.42
C ASN A 256 11.86 5.53 3.07
N ARG A 257 12.46 4.96 2.03
CA ARG A 257 12.44 5.56 0.68
C ARG A 257 11.04 5.66 0.08
N ASP A 258 10.12 4.83 0.56
CA ASP A 258 8.73 4.83 0.15
C ASP A 258 7.91 5.83 0.99
N VAL A 259 8.47 6.47 2.01
CA VAL A 259 7.77 7.48 2.82
C VAL A 259 7.89 8.84 2.16
N ARG A 260 6.76 9.40 1.71
CA ARG A 260 6.71 10.72 1.09
C ARG A 260 6.47 11.82 2.11
N PHE A 261 5.45 11.61 2.92
CA PHE A 261 5.02 12.53 3.95
C PHE A 261 4.82 11.76 5.23
N CYS A 262 5.17 12.37 6.34
CA CYS A 262 4.92 11.83 7.66
C CYS A 262 4.65 12.99 8.60
N GLY A 263 4.12 12.70 9.77
CA GLY A 263 3.80 13.77 10.71
C GLY A 263 3.10 13.27 11.95
N ALA A 264 2.85 14.21 12.85
CA ALA A 264 2.12 13.99 14.09
C ALA A 264 1.25 15.20 14.44
N GLY A 265 0.20 14.96 15.22
CA GLY A 265 -0.69 15.99 15.76
C GLY A 265 -2.15 15.56 15.80
N HIS A 266 -3.03 16.56 15.76
CA HIS A 266 -4.48 16.41 15.64
C HIS A 266 -5.05 17.50 14.71
N ALA A 267 -6.39 17.65 14.66
CA ALA A 267 -7.06 18.58 13.76
C ALA A 267 -6.55 20.03 13.83
N ASP A 268 -6.42 20.59 15.04
CA ASP A 268 -6.06 22.01 15.22
C ASP A 268 -4.55 22.31 15.29
N ALA A 269 -3.69 21.28 15.40
CA ALA A 269 -2.24 21.45 15.50
C ALA A 269 -1.52 20.19 15.00
N TRP A 270 -0.71 20.34 13.95
CA TRP A 270 0.05 19.25 13.36
C TRP A 270 1.39 19.72 12.80
N VAL A 271 2.30 18.76 12.63
CA VAL A 271 3.60 18.97 11.96
C VAL A 271 3.77 17.96 10.82
N VAL A 272 4.30 18.42 9.70
CA VAL A 272 4.86 17.54 8.66
C VAL A 272 6.33 17.29 9.00
N GLY A 273 6.63 16.02 9.23
CA GLY A 273 7.95 15.51 9.51
C GLY A 273 8.76 15.14 8.26
N ARG A 274 9.99 14.68 8.53
CA ARG A 274 10.85 13.99 7.55
C ARG A 274 11.53 12.81 8.24
N GLY A 275 11.90 11.79 7.47
CA GLY A 275 12.56 10.59 7.99
C GLY A 275 11.70 9.85 9.02
N ASP A 276 12.36 9.09 9.90
CA ASP A 276 11.68 8.21 10.88
C ASP A 276 11.20 8.93 12.16
N GLY A 277 11.42 10.24 12.26
CA GLY A 277 11.06 11.04 13.43
C GLY A 277 12.12 11.03 14.55
N PRO A 278 11.78 11.53 15.75
CA PRO A 278 10.45 12.00 16.13
C PRO A 278 10.08 13.32 15.44
N TRP A 279 8.80 13.45 15.06
CA TRP A 279 8.19 14.69 14.60
C TRP A 279 7.33 15.21 15.73
N SER A 280 7.53 16.44 16.16
CA SER A 280 6.79 17.00 17.30
C SER A 280 6.19 18.36 17.00
N VAL A 281 5.03 18.61 17.59
CA VAL A 281 4.35 19.90 17.61
C VAL A 281 3.98 20.24 19.04
N GLU A 282 4.28 21.47 19.45
CA GLU A 282 3.86 22.02 20.72
C GLU A 282 2.67 22.95 20.49
N THR A 283 1.69 22.84 21.37
CA THR A 283 0.50 23.68 21.35
C THR A 283 -0.06 23.78 22.76
N PHE A 284 -1.23 24.37 22.93
CA PHE A 284 -1.87 24.55 24.22
C PHE A 284 -3.36 24.25 24.17
N LEU A 285 -3.87 23.70 25.26
CA LEU A 285 -5.29 23.53 25.50
C LEU A 285 -5.73 24.71 26.36
N ARG A 286 -6.64 25.52 25.85
CA ARG A 286 -7.28 26.59 26.60
C ARG A 286 -8.62 26.10 27.11
N VAL A 287 -8.79 26.08 28.43
CA VAL A 287 -10.06 25.75 29.07
C VAL A 287 -10.61 26.98 29.76
N ASN A 288 -11.78 27.41 29.33
CA ASN A 288 -12.50 28.53 29.92
C ASN A 288 -13.38 28.03 31.07
N ARG A 289 -13.52 28.86 32.10
CA ARG A 289 -14.35 28.58 33.28
C ARG A 289 -15.83 28.32 32.93
N ASN A 290 -16.32 28.82 31.80
CA ASN A 290 -17.68 28.59 31.33
C ASN A 290 -17.89 27.22 30.66
N GLN A 291 -16.82 26.45 30.42
CA GLN A 291 -16.87 25.10 29.85
C GLN A 291 -17.00 24.01 30.93
N LEU A 292 -17.00 24.40 32.21
CA LEU A 292 -17.15 23.50 33.34
C LEU A 292 -18.62 23.13 33.55
N ASP A 293 -18.85 21.92 34.05
CA ASP A 293 -20.17 21.45 34.45
C ASP A 293 -20.71 22.14 35.72
N GLU A 294 -21.88 21.69 36.18
CA GLU A 294 -22.54 22.22 37.38
C GLU A 294 -21.68 22.05 38.63
N ASP A 295 -20.90 20.97 38.70
CA ASP A 295 -19.95 20.65 39.77
C ASP A 295 -18.60 21.39 39.66
N LYS A 296 -18.47 22.29 38.67
CA LYS A 296 -17.25 23.04 38.38
C LYS A 296 -16.07 22.15 38.02
N THR A 297 -16.36 21.07 37.31
CA THR A 297 -15.36 20.17 36.76
C THR A 297 -15.49 20.06 35.24
N ALA A 298 -14.41 19.61 34.59
CA ALA A 298 -14.49 19.14 33.21
C ALA A 298 -13.48 18.02 32.98
N ALA A 299 -13.88 17.06 32.16
CA ALA A 299 -12.99 16.05 31.62
C ALA A 299 -12.71 16.37 30.15
N ILE A 300 -11.45 16.57 29.80
CA ILE A 300 -11.05 16.85 28.42
C ILE A 300 -10.18 15.71 27.91
N VAL A 301 -10.55 15.17 26.77
CA VAL A 301 -9.78 14.12 26.08
C VAL A 301 -8.84 14.79 25.09
N LEU A 302 -7.55 14.49 25.20
CA LEU A 302 -6.55 14.86 24.20
C LEU A 302 -6.10 13.59 23.48
N GLU A 303 -6.21 13.62 22.14
CA GLU A 303 -5.80 12.53 21.27
C GLU A 303 -4.63 12.99 20.40
N SER A 304 -3.57 12.17 20.34
CA SER A 304 -2.45 12.37 19.42
C SER A 304 -2.51 11.31 18.33
N GLN A 305 -2.25 11.72 17.10
CA GLN A 305 -2.14 10.84 15.95
C GLN A 305 -0.80 11.05 15.26
N ALA A 306 -0.21 9.95 14.80
CA ALA A 306 0.97 9.95 13.94
C ALA A 306 0.55 9.33 12.61
N TRP A 307 1.12 9.81 11.52
CA TRP A 307 0.73 9.33 10.20
C TRP A 307 1.95 9.26 9.30
N VAL A 308 1.89 8.29 8.40
CA VAL A 308 2.84 8.13 7.31
C VAL A 308 2.04 7.93 6.05
N VAL A 309 2.42 8.70 5.05
CA VAL A 309 1.91 8.57 3.70
C VAL A 309 3.04 8.10 2.83
N SER A 310 2.78 6.94 2.30
CA SER A 310 3.59 6.29 1.34
C SER A 310 3.49 6.88 -0.05
N HIS A 311 4.55 6.66 -0.78
CA HIS A 311 4.54 6.36 -2.18
C HIS A 311 3.88 4.99 -2.40
#